data_AF-Q2W6R2-F1
#
_entry.id   AF-Q2W6R2-F1
#
_cell.length_a   1.000
_cell.length_b   1.000
_cell.length_c   1.000
_cell.angle_alpha   90.00
_cell.angle_beta   90.00
_cell.angle_gamma   90.00
#
_symmetry.space_group_name_H-M   'P 1'
#
loop_
_entity.id
_entity.type
_entity.pdbx_description
1 polymer ?
#
loop_
_entity_poly.entity_id
_entity_poly.type
_entity_poly.pdbx_seq_one_letter_code
_entity_poly.pdbx_strand_id
1 'polypeptide(L)'
;MIRMILAAVMLLLCLPARAEEVEGNRIFIEFSYDPSTPELEAAQKWGRAHYAKAKAASRPVRLSVGRSRGTTLISLESVAICDRVKACPLLVFRDLTARPILETSSFQNVLIEYRDKEIFLVIRLWEETTECRITGMGRAKCRKVPKKAGL
;
A
#
# COMPACT_ATOMS: atom_id res chain seq x y z
N MET A 1 -46.13 21.23 33.10
CA MET A 1 -44.73 21.68 32.85
C MET A 1 -43.80 20.56 32.36
N ILE A 2 -44.14 19.27 32.47
CA ILE A 2 -43.28 18.13 32.07
C ILE A 2 -43.17 17.93 30.54
N ARG A 3 -44.15 18.41 29.76
CA ARG A 3 -44.19 18.21 28.30
C ARG A 3 -43.16 19.02 27.50
N MET A 4 -42.65 20.13 28.03
CA MET A 4 -41.65 20.95 27.31
C MET A 4 -40.22 20.42 27.44
N ILE A 5 -39.96 19.55 28.43
CA ILE A 5 -38.62 18.99 28.65
C ILE A 5 -38.33 17.87 27.64
N LEU A 6 -39.34 17.09 27.25
CA LEU A 6 -39.17 15.99 26.30
C LEU A 6 -38.79 16.46 24.88
N ALA A 7 -39.28 17.61 24.44
CA ALA A 7 -38.99 18.14 23.10
C ALA A 7 -37.54 18.64 22.97
N ALA A 8 -36.95 19.14 24.06
CA ALA A 8 -35.55 19.57 24.08
C ALA A 8 -34.57 18.39 23.99
N VAL A 9 -34.91 17.25 24.58
CA VAL A 9 -34.07 16.03 24.54
C VAL A 9 -34.10 15.39 23.15
N MET A 10 -35.22 15.44 22.43
CA MET A 10 -35.31 14.91 21.06
C MET A 10 -34.58 15.78 20.03
N LEU A 11 -34.45 17.09 20.24
CA LEU A 11 -33.68 17.96 19.34
C LEU A 11 -32.17 17.70 19.41
N LEU A 12 -31.66 17.22 20.56
CA LEU A 12 -30.24 16.90 20.75
C LEU A 12 -29.79 15.61 20.03
N LEU A 13 -30.72 14.79 19.56
CA LEU A 13 -30.40 13.59 18.75
C LEU A 13 -30.30 13.88 17.25
N CYS A 14 -30.69 15.08 16.81
CA CYS A 14 -30.54 15.55 15.42
C CYS A 14 -29.27 16.37 15.20
N LEU A 15 -28.27 16.25 16.08
CA LEU A 15 -26.92 16.68 15.73
C LEU A 15 -26.50 15.87 14.50
N PRO A 16 -26.06 16.51 13.41
CA PRO A 16 -25.46 15.76 12.32
C PRO A 16 -24.35 14.95 12.97
N ALA A 17 -24.39 13.63 12.82
CA ALA A 17 -23.23 12.80 13.05
C ALA A 17 -22.16 13.41 12.14
N ARG A 18 -21.36 14.31 12.69
CA ARG A 18 -20.16 14.78 12.05
C ARG A 18 -19.40 13.50 11.89
N ALA A 19 -19.40 13.00 10.66
CA ALA A 19 -18.43 12.02 10.21
C ALA A 19 -17.11 12.69 10.52
N GLU A 20 -16.59 12.36 11.70
CA GLU A 20 -15.23 12.63 12.08
C GLU A 20 -14.45 12.00 10.94
N GLU A 21 -13.93 12.82 10.04
CA GLU A 21 -12.94 12.37 9.07
C GLU A 21 -11.77 11.95 9.94
N VAL A 22 -11.79 10.68 10.35
CA VAL A 22 -10.66 10.03 10.99
C VAL A 22 -9.57 10.15 9.96
N GLU A 23 -8.69 11.12 10.17
CA GLU A 23 -7.56 11.41 9.32
C GLU A 23 -6.68 10.16 9.39
N GLY A 24 -6.94 9.22 8.47
CA GLY A 24 -6.35 7.89 8.50
C GLY A 24 -4.84 8.06 8.55
N ASN A 25 -4.19 7.45 9.54
CA ASN A 25 -2.74 7.55 9.70
C ASN A 25 -2.06 7.18 8.38
N ARG A 26 -1.45 8.17 7.73
CA ARG A 26 -0.70 7.99 6.48
C ARG A 26 0.75 7.73 6.83
N ILE A 27 1.26 6.56 6.51
CA ILE A 27 2.67 6.23 6.71
C ILE A 27 3.34 6.19 5.33
N PHE A 28 4.30 7.09 5.14
CA PHE A 28 5.24 6.99 4.03
C PHE A 28 6.16 5.81 4.29
N ILE A 29 6.23 4.89 3.33
CA ILE A 29 7.17 3.79 3.42
C ILE A 29 8.52 4.26 2.93
N GLU A 30 9.48 4.27 3.83
CA GLU A 30 10.87 4.42 3.47
C GLU A 30 11.44 3.05 3.05
N PHE A 31 11.85 2.95 1.80
CA PHE A 31 12.54 1.79 1.25
C PHE A 31 14.05 1.90 1.50
N SER A 32 14.46 2.06 2.75
CA SER A 32 15.87 2.27 3.13
C SER A 32 16.47 1.11 3.94
N TYR A 33 15.69 0.06 4.22
CA TYR A 33 16.16 -1.07 5.00
C TYR A 33 16.89 -2.11 4.15
N ASP A 34 18.02 -2.59 4.67
CA ASP A 34 18.68 -3.79 4.14
C ASP A 34 17.74 -5.01 4.28
N PRO A 35 17.68 -5.87 3.24
CA PRO A 35 16.84 -7.06 3.25
C PRO A 35 17.41 -8.11 4.20
N SER A 36 16.54 -8.67 5.04
CA SER A 36 16.84 -9.86 5.84
C SER A 36 16.84 -11.13 4.98
N THR A 37 17.40 -12.23 5.51
CA THR A 37 17.41 -13.53 4.81
C THR A 37 16.02 -13.98 4.34
N PRO A 38 14.95 -13.91 5.16
CA PRO A 38 13.61 -14.28 4.70
C PRO A 38 13.09 -13.43 3.53
N GLU A 39 13.47 -12.15 3.48
CA GLU A 39 13.06 -11.24 2.39
C GLU A 39 13.82 -11.53 1.11
N LEU A 40 15.12 -11.85 1.21
CA LEU A 40 15.92 -12.30 0.08
C LEU A 40 15.36 -13.59 -0.53
N GLU A 41 15.04 -14.57 0.31
CA GLU A 41 14.46 -15.85 -0.13
C GLU A 41 13.08 -15.64 -0.78
N ALA A 42 12.21 -14.86 -0.16
CA ALA A 42 10.89 -14.54 -0.72
C ALA A 42 11.01 -13.80 -2.06
N ALA A 43 11.92 -12.84 -2.17
CA ALA A 43 12.18 -12.09 -3.40
C ALA A 43 12.70 -12.99 -4.53
N GLN A 44 13.63 -13.91 -4.23
CA GLN A 44 14.14 -14.85 -5.24
C GLN A 44 13.06 -15.84 -5.68
N LYS A 45 12.25 -16.35 -4.74
CA LYS A 45 11.18 -17.30 -5.03
C LYS A 45 10.09 -16.69 -5.90
N TRP A 46 9.56 -15.54 -5.51
CA TRP A 46 8.40 -14.93 -6.16
C TRP A 46 8.76 -13.94 -7.27
N GLY A 47 9.92 -13.28 -7.16
CA GLY A 47 10.46 -12.37 -8.18
C GLY A 47 11.31 -13.06 -9.26
N ARG A 48 11.30 -14.40 -9.37
CA ARG A 48 12.19 -15.19 -10.24
C ARG A 48 12.25 -14.68 -11.68
N ALA A 49 11.11 -14.26 -12.25
CA ALA A 49 11.06 -13.73 -13.61
C ALA A 49 11.87 -12.41 -13.76
N HIS A 50 11.82 -11.54 -12.75
CA HIS A 50 12.59 -10.30 -12.74
C HIS A 50 14.08 -10.56 -12.57
N TYR A 51 14.47 -11.50 -11.69
CA TYR A 51 15.87 -11.93 -11.57
C TYR A 51 16.40 -12.52 -12.87
N ALA A 52 15.62 -13.36 -13.57
CA ALA A 52 16.01 -13.91 -14.86
C ALA A 52 16.21 -12.80 -15.90
N LYS A 53 15.30 -11.81 -15.97
CA LYS A 53 15.41 -10.66 -16.87
C LYS A 53 16.65 -9.81 -16.58
N ALA A 54 16.93 -9.53 -15.31
CA ALA A 54 18.12 -8.77 -14.92
C ALA A 54 19.42 -9.53 -15.22
N LYS A 55 19.44 -10.84 -14.96
CA LYS A 55 20.58 -11.73 -15.29
C LYS A 55 20.85 -11.77 -16.79
N ALA A 56 19.81 -11.87 -17.62
CA ALA A 56 19.95 -11.85 -19.08
C ALA A 56 20.54 -10.53 -19.59
N ALA A 57 20.29 -9.42 -18.87
CA ALA A 57 20.87 -8.12 -19.16
C ALA A 57 22.23 -7.87 -18.48
N SER A 58 22.79 -8.85 -17.77
CA SER A 58 24.02 -8.73 -16.97
C SER A 58 23.97 -7.58 -15.96
N ARG A 59 22.80 -7.34 -15.35
CA ARG A 59 22.61 -6.31 -14.32
C ARG A 59 22.23 -6.93 -12.98
N PRO A 60 22.81 -6.48 -11.86
CA PRO A 60 22.41 -6.95 -10.55
C PRO A 60 21.01 -6.42 -10.18
N VAL A 61 20.30 -7.16 -9.33
CA VAL A 61 19.08 -6.71 -8.66
C VAL A 61 19.43 -6.36 -7.23
N ARG A 62 19.12 -5.14 -6.81
CA ARG A 62 19.14 -4.71 -5.41
C ARG A 62 17.74 -4.81 -4.84
N LEU A 63 17.64 -5.06 -3.55
CA LEU A 63 16.36 -5.07 -2.85
C LEU A 63 16.31 -3.89 -1.91
N SER A 64 15.17 -3.21 -1.93
CA SER A 64 14.85 -2.19 -0.94
C SER A 64 13.58 -2.60 -0.23
N VAL A 65 13.59 -2.59 1.09
CA VAL A 65 12.50 -3.14 1.90
C VAL A 65 11.81 -2.03 2.67
N GLY A 66 10.48 -2.10 2.72
CA GLY A 66 9.63 -1.31 3.61
C GLY A 66 8.79 -2.22 4.49
N ARG A 67 8.64 -1.89 5.78
CA ARG A 67 7.88 -2.70 6.74
C ARG A 67 6.89 -1.82 7.51
N SER A 68 5.63 -2.25 7.60
CA SER A 68 4.62 -1.52 8.39
C SER A 68 3.50 -2.46 8.86
N ARG A 69 3.26 -2.52 10.17
CA ARG A 69 2.18 -3.28 10.85
C ARG A 69 1.89 -4.66 10.23
N GLY A 70 2.94 -5.47 10.07
CA GLY A 70 2.86 -6.84 9.54
C GLY A 70 2.67 -6.93 8.02
N THR A 71 2.87 -5.83 7.29
CA THR A 71 3.00 -5.81 5.84
C THR A 71 4.45 -5.54 5.47
N THR A 72 5.02 -6.39 4.62
CA THR A 72 6.38 -6.27 4.10
C THR A 72 6.32 -5.96 2.61
N LEU A 73 7.04 -4.94 2.18
CA LEU A 73 7.13 -4.48 0.81
C LEU A 73 8.56 -4.65 0.35
N ILE A 74 8.75 -5.33 -0.79
CA ILE A 74 10.06 -5.59 -1.37
C ILE A 74 10.07 -4.99 -2.77
N SER A 75 10.85 -3.92 -2.95
CA SER A 75 11.15 -3.33 -4.25
C SER A 75 12.34 -4.07 -4.89
N LEU A 76 12.17 -4.52 -6.13
CA LEU A 76 13.23 -5.15 -6.93
C LEU A 76 13.87 -4.09 -7.83
N GLU A 77 15.06 -3.62 -7.47
CA GLU A 77 15.71 -2.50 -8.14
C GLU A 77 16.81 -2.94 -9.09
N SER A 78 16.59 -2.74 -10.39
CA SER A 78 17.63 -2.87 -11.40
C SER A 78 17.26 -2.07 -12.64
N VAL A 79 18.24 -1.42 -13.26
CA VAL A 79 18.05 -0.69 -14.53
C VAL A 79 17.50 -1.58 -15.67
N ALA A 80 17.63 -2.90 -15.56
CA ALA A 80 17.13 -3.85 -16.54
C ALA A 80 15.62 -4.18 -16.39
N ILE A 81 15.05 -3.95 -15.19
CA ILE A 81 13.67 -4.35 -14.87
C ILE A 81 12.80 -3.17 -14.48
N CYS A 82 13.39 -2.11 -13.94
CA CYS A 82 12.68 -0.87 -13.63
C CYS A 82 12.42 -0.09 -14.91
N ASP A 83 11.18 0.33 -15.06
CA ASP A 83 10.75 1.21 -16.15
C ASP A 83 10.82 2.67 -15.68
N ARG A 84 11.33 3.58 -16.52
CA ARG A 84 11.43 5.01 -16.17
C ARG A 84 10.07 5.66 -15.89
N VAL A 85 9.01 5.12 -16.48
CA VAL A 85 7.62 5.60 -16.36
C VAL A 85 6.83 4.72 -15.39
N LYS A 86 6.99 3.39 -15.44
CA LYS A 86 6.21 2.41 -14.65
C LYS A 86 6.84 1.97 -13.33
N ALA A 87 8.01 2.50 -12.99
CA ALA A 87 8.74 2.22 -11.76
C ALA A 87 9.35 0.81 -11.64
N CYS A 88 9.86 0.46 -10.45
CA CYS A 88 10.45 -0.84 -10.17
C CYS A 88 9.38 -1.86 -9.73
N PRO A 89 9.55 -3.16 -10.05
CA PRO A 89 8.67 -4.20 -9.54
C PRO A 89 8.58 -4.19 -8.01
N LEU A 90 7.37 -4.30 -7.48
CA LEU A 90 7.06 -4.28 -6.06
C LEU A 90 6.28 -5.54 -5.69
N LEU A 91 6.78 -6.26 -4.68
CA LEU A 91 6.13 -7.41 -4.08
C LEU A 91 5.64 -7.02 -2.68
N VAL A 92 4.38 -7.31 -2.37
CA VAL A 92 3.77 -6.99 -1.07
C VAL A 92 3.30 -8.26 -0.38
N PHE A 93 3.68 -8.41 0.88
CA PHE A 93 3.45 -9.61 1.67
C PHE A 93 2.77 -9.28 3.00
N ARG A 94 1.93 -10.20 3.45
CA ARG A 94 1.49 -10.33 4.85
C ARG A 94 2.24 -11.45 5.58
N ASP A 95 2.71 -12.42 4.79
CA ASP A 95 3.52 -13.55 5.22
C ASP A 95 4.52 -13.84 4.07
N LEU A 96 5.82 -13.80 4.36
CA LEU A 96 6.90 -14.02 3.40
C LEU A 96 6.99 -15.47 2.92
N THR A 97 6.42 -16.42 3.66
CA THR A 97 6.40 -17.84 3.28
C THR A 97 5.34 -18.13 2.22
N ALA A 98 4.29 -17.31 2.18
CA ALA A 98 3.17 -17.38 1.24
C ALA A 98 3.43 -16.57 -0.05
N ARG A 99 2.48 -16.64 -0.99
CA ARG A 99 2.49 -15.80 -2.20
C ARG A 99 2.31 -14.32 -1.84
N PRO A 100 2.89 -13.39 -2.62
CA PRO A 100 2.60 -11.97 -2.45
C PRO A 100 1.10 -11.72 -2.56
N ILE A 101 0.57 -10.88 -1.67
CA ILE A 101 -0.82 -10.44 -1.73
C ILE A 101 -1.03 -9.43 -2.87
N LEU A 102 0.05 -8.78 -3.31
CA LEU A 102 0.07 -7.88 -4.47
C LEU A 102 1.43 -7.97 -5.16
N GLU A 103 1.38 -8.13 -6.48
CA GLU A 103 2.52 -7.97 -7.39
C GLU A 103 2.20 -6.79 -8.30
N THR A 104 3.00 -5.73 -8.21
CA THR A 104 2.75 -4.47 -8.93
C THR A 104 4.07 -3.77 -9.21
N SER A 105 4.03 -2.48 -9.48
CA SER A 105 5.21 -1.62 -9.53
C SER A 105 4.96 -0.34 -8.72
N SER A 106 6.01 0.21 -8.12
CA SER A 106 5.90 1.52 -7.46
C SER A 106 7.16 2.34 -7.57
N PHE A 107 6.96 3.66 -7.60
CA PHE A 107 8.04 4.63 -7.40
C PHE A 107 8.20 4.90 -5.90
N GLN A 108 9.26 5.62 -5.52
CA GLN A 108 9.67 5.97 -4.15
C GLN A 108 8.54 6.50 -3.21
N ASN A 109 7.37 6.83 -3.74
CA ASN A 109 6.20 7.33 -3.00
C ASN A 109 5.12 6.26 -2.83
N VAL A 110 5.40 5.27 -1.97
CA VAL A 110 4.38 4.32 -1.52
C VAL A 110 3.86 4.74 -0.15
N LEU A 111 2.54 4.84 -0.05
CA LEU A 111 1.84 5.20 1.16
C LEU A 111 1.05 3.99 1.66
N ILE A 112 1.12 3.70 2.95
CA ILE A 112 0.10 2.89 3.60
C ILE A 112 -0.82 3.82 4.36
N GLU A 113 -2.10 3.78 4.02
CA GLU A 113 -3.16 4.44 4.74
C GLU A 113 -3.95 3.43 5.56
N TYR A 114 -4.11 3.70 6.85
CA TYR A 114 -4.99 2.93 7.73
C TYR A 114 -6.33 3.65 7.81
N ARG A 115 -7.37 3.07 7.19
CA ARG A 115 -8.73 3.63 7.15
C ARG A 115 -9.65 2.71 7.96
N ASP A 116 -10.02 3.13 9.16
CA ASP A 116 -10.80 2.35 10.13
C ASP A 116 -10.18 0.97 10.42
N LYS A 117 -10.77 -0.09 9.85
CA LYS A 117 -10.36 -1.50 10.01
C LYS A 117 -9.61 -2.04 8.79
N GLU A 118 -9.44 -1.22 7.76
CA GLU A 118 -8.88 -1.60 6.48
C GLU A 118 -7.52 -0.93 6.25
N ILE A 119 -6.61 -1.68 5.63
CA ILE A 119 -5.29 -1.18 5.26
C ILE A 119 -5.30 -0.95 3.76
N PHE A 120 -4.95 0.25 3.33
CA PHE A 120 -4.85 0.60 1.92
C PHE A 120 -3.39 0.89 1.57
N LEU A 121 -2.89 0.22 0.54
CA LEU A 121 -1.67 0.61 -0.12
C LEU A 121 -2.03 1.61 -1.22
N VAL A 122 -1.58 2.85 -1.06
CA VAL A 122 -1.79 3.92 -2.02
C VAL A 122 -0.50 4.11 -2.81
N ILE A 123 -0.55 3.70 -4.07
CA ILE A 123 0.56 3.79 -5.02
C ILE A 123 0.28 4.99 -5.92
N ARG A 124 1.12 6.02 -5.81
CA ARG A 124 1.07 7.19 -6.68
C ARG A 124 2.12 7.08 -7.76
N LEU A 125 1.69 7.05 -9.00
CA LEU A 125 2.55 6.97 -10.17
C LEU A 125 2.18 8.10 -11.12
N TRP A 126 2.99 9.16 -11.13
CA TRP A 126 2.72 10.38 -11.90
C TRP A 126 1.32 10.94 -11.59
N GLU A 127 0.42 10.85 -12.58
CA GLU A 127 -0.94 11.36 -12.51
C GLU A 127 -1.96 10.31 -12.05
N GLU A 128 -1.54 9.05 -11.93
CA GLU A 128 -2.41 7.94 -11.53
C GLU A 128 -2.21 7.61 -10.05
N THR A 129 -3.31 7.49 -9.32
CA THR A 129 -3.30 6.94 -7.96
C THR A 129 -4.03 5.61 -7.99
N THR A 130 -3.36 4.55 -7.56
CA THR A 130 -3.95 3.22 -7.36
C THR A 130 -4.07 2.94 -5.88
N GLU A 131 -5.28 2.63 -5.43
CA GLU A 131 -5.56 2.17 -4.08
C GLU A 131 -5.75 0.67 -4.09
N CYS A 132 -4.90 -0.06 -3.37
CA CYS A 132 -5.02 -1.48 -3.16
C CYS A 132 -5.42 -1.77 -1.72
N ARG A 133 -6.63 -2.27 -1.53
CA ARG A 133 -7.10 -2.72 -0.22
C ARG A 133 -6.38 -4.02 0.15
N ILE A 134 -5.57 -3.96 1.21
CA ILE A 134 -4.87 -5.08 1.82
C ILE A 134 -5.84 -5.75 2.79
N THR A 135 -6.27 -6.97 2.46
CA THR A 135 -7.07 -7.81 3.36
C THR A 135 -6.16 -8.72 4.19
N GLY A 136 -6.63 -9.13 5.37
CA GLY A 136 -5.89 -10.08 6.23
C GLY A 136 -5.72 -11.47 5.58
N MET A 137 -6.54 -11.79 4.58
CA MET A 137 -6.50 -13.04 3.82
C MET A 137 -6.70 -12.75 2.33
N GLY A 138 -5.87 -13.35 1.48
CA GLY A 138 -6.03 -13.32 0.01
C GLY A 138 -5.32 -12.16 -0.71
N ARG A 139 -5.56 -12.06 -2.04
CA ARG A 139 -4.99 -11.02 -2.89
C ARG A 139 -5.61 -9.65 -2.60
N ALA A 140 -4.79 -8.61 -2.67
CA ALA A 140 -5.24 -7.23 -2.56
C ALA A 140 -6.20 -6.86 -3.69
N LYS A 141 -7.22 -6.06 -3.38
CA LYS A 141 -8.17 -5.53 -4.37
C LYS A 141 -7.77 -4.11 -4.74
N CYS A 142 -7.34 -3.90 -5.97
CA CYS A 142 -6.88 -2.60 -6.46
C CYS A 142 -7.93 -1.88 -7.28
N ARG A 143 -8.03 -0.56 -7.10
CA ARG A 143 -8.83 0.34 -7.94
C ARG A 143 -8.01 1.57 -8.30
N LYS A 144 -8.22 2.10 -9.50
CA LYS A 144 -7.72 3.44 -9.85
C LYS A 144 -8.62 4.47 -9.17
N VAL A 145 -8.00 5.44 -8.51
CA VAL A 145 -8.69 6.58 -7.92
C VAL A 145 -8.73 7.67 -8.99
N PRO A 146 -9.91 8.16 -9.39
CA PRO A 146 -9.99 9.31 -10.27
C PRO A 146 -9.25 10.47 -9.60
N LYS A 147 -8.43 11.22 -10.35
CA LYS A 147 -7.90 12.50 -9.87
C LYS A 147 -9.09 13.30 -9.34
N LYS A 148 -9.10 13.60 -8.03
CA LYS A 148 -10.01 14.65 -7.55
C LYS A 148 -9.60 15.90 -8.31
N ALA A 149 -10.50 16.41 -9.15
CA ALA A 149 -10.34 17.74 -9.72
C ALA A 149 -10.34 18.72 -8.54
N GLY A 150 -9.22 19.41 -8.33
CA GLY A 150 -9.12 20.52 -7.38
C GLY A 150 -8.57 20.12 -6.01
N LEU A 151 -7.29 20.46 -5.80
CA LEU A 151 -6.91 21.47 -4.82
C LEU A 151 -6.01 22.47 -5.54
#